data_AF-A0AAV4GV43-F1
#
_entry.id   AF-A0AAV4GV43-F1
#
_cell.length_a   1.000
_cell.length_b   1.000
_cell.length_c   1.000
_cell.angle_alpha   90.00
_cell.angle_beta   90.00
_cell.angle_gamma   90.00
#
_symmetry.space_group_name_H-M   'P 1'
#
loop_
_entity.id
_entity.type
_entity.pdbx_description
1 polymer ?
#
loop_
_entity_poly.entity_id
_entity_poly.type
_entity_poly.pdbx_seq_one_letter_code
_entity_poly.pdbx_strand_id
1 'polypeptide(L)'
;MYHVPEDIQVMLDDYFSGFRMRFSTSDYLTNWINLEVGIAMGCTISPILFVMAMEVILKAAEGSAGPANLGGGCSMPPLKAFMDDTTIICSKEEETRRMLARLDTLMTWCRMKFKPKKSRSLSIRKGKIEEAVTFRVAEQQIPTVSQEPVKSLGRWYDSSMKDTRRGVETVQFASEGLLAINKCGIQGKFKVWCL
;
A
#
# COMPACT_ATOMS: atom_id res chain seq x y z
N MET A 1 0.90 24.21 -2.98
CA MET A 1 1.10 24.12 -1.52
C MET A 1 -0.26 23.82 -0.92
N TYR A 2 -0.43 22.71 -0.21
CA TYR A 2 -1.71 22.39 0.44
C TYR A 2 -1.85 23.28 1.66
N HIS A 3 -2.90 24.09 1.72
CA HIS A 3 -3.17 24.95 2.86
C HIS A 3 -4.01 24.18 3.89
N VAL A 4 -3.54 24.12 5.12
CA VAL A 4 -4.30 23.61 6.27
C VAL A 4 -4.65 24.82 7.15
N PRO A 5 -5.92 25.07 7.47
CA PRO A 5 -6.31 26.18 8.33
C PRO A 5 -5.63 26.13 9.70
N GLU A 6 -5.31 27.28 10.29
CA GLU A 6 -4.58 27.38 11.55
C GLU A 6 -5.30 26.67 12.70
N ASP A 7 -6.63 26.85 12.82
CA ASP A 7 -7.45 26.17 13.83
C ASP A 7 -7.33 24.64 13.76
N ILE A 8 -7.18 24.08 12.56
CA ILE A 8 -7.01 22.64 12.35
C ILE A 8 -5.59 22.21 12.76
N GLN A 9 -4.58 23.03 12.47
CA GLN A 9 -3.21 22.75 12.91
C GLN A 9 -3.13 22.71 14.44
N VAL A 10 -3.70 23.71 15.12
CA VAL A 10 -3.78 23.76 16.59
C VAL A 10 -4.52 22.54 17.14
N MET A 11 -5.68 22.20 16.57
CA MET A 11 -6.44 21.01 16.99
C MET A 11 -5.62 19.72 16.86
N LEU A 12 -4.88 19.55 15.75
CA LEU A 12 -4.05 18.37 15.53
C LEU A 12 -2.86 18.33 16.49
N ASP A 13 -2.18 19.46 16.69
CA ASP A 13 -1.07 19.57 17.64
C ASP A 13 -1.53 19.23 19.06
N ASP A 14 -2.66 19.79 19.49
CA ASP A 14 -3.26 19.48 20.80
C ASP A 14 -3.66 18.00 20.90
N TYR A 15 -4.27 17.44 19.85
CA TYR A 15 -4.72 16.05 19.83
C TYR A 15 -3.56 15.05 19.95
N PHE A 16 -2.43 15.32 19.27
CA PHE A 16 -1.25 14.47 19.33
C PHE A 16 -0.27 14.89 20.44
N SER A 17 -0.52 16.00 21.13
CA SER A 17 0.29 16.43 22.28
C SER A 17 0.22 15.40 23.41
N GLY A 18 1.38 14.90 23.83
CA GLY A 18 1.46 13.92 24.91
C GLY A 18 0.83 12.57 24.60
N PHE A 19 0.68 12.21 23.31
CA PHE A 19 0.11 10.93 22.91
C PHE A 19 0.92 9.76 23.51
N ARG A 20 0.23 8.95 24.32
CA ARG A 20 0.83 7.82 25.06
C ARG A 20 0.02 6.57 24.84
N MET A 21 0.73 5.45 24.79
CA MET A 21 0.14 4.12 24.68
C MET A 21 0.53 3.25 25.87
N ARG A 22 -0.31 2.27 26.16
CA ARG A 22 -0.11 1.28 27.22
C ARG A 22 -0.72 -0.04 26.77
N PHE A 23 -0.07 -1.14 27.08
CA PHE A 23 -0.56 -2.47 26.74
C PHE A 23 -1.00 -3.20 28.00
N SER A 24 -2.20 -3.78 27.96
CA SER A 24 -2.73 -4.66 29.00
C SER A 24 -2.81 -6.07 28.47
N THR A 25 -2.26 -7.01 29.23
CA THR A 25 -2.44 -8.46 29.05
C THR A 25 -3.17 -9.01 30.27
N SER A 26 -3.41 -10.33 30.33
CA SER A 26 -3.95 -10.97 31.53
C SER A 26 -3.00 -10.86 32.73
N ASP A 27 -1.69 -10.85 32.46
CA ASP A 27 -0.67 -11.10 33.48
C ASP A 27 0.13 -9.84 33.82
N TYR A 28 0.15 -8.84 32.92
CA TYR A 28 0.86 -7.58 33.16
C TYR A 28 0.29 -6.40 32.38
N LEU A 29 0.62 -5.21 32.90
CA LEU A 29 0.30 -3.91 32.34
C LEU A 29 1.61 -3.13 32.18
N THR A 30 1.92 -2.66 30.98
CA THR A 30 3.17 -1.90 30.74
C THR A 30 3.15 -0.54 31.45
N ASN A 31 4.26 0.18 31.50
CA ASN A 31 4.20 1.63 31.78
C ASN A 31 3.64 2.39 30.56
N TRP A 32 3.36 3.67 30.75
CA TRP A 32 3.04 4.56 29.64
C TRP A 32 4.26 4.72 28.72
N ILE A 33 4.03 4.56 27.42
CA ILE A 33 5.05 4.69 26.37
C ILE A 33 4.64 5.88 25.50
N ASN A 34 5.56 6.83 25.29
CA ASN A 34 5.33 7.94 24.37
C ASN A 34 5.42 7.43 22.92
N LEU A 35 4.48 7.83 22.07
CA LEU A 35 4.53 7.51 20.65
C LEU A 35 5.29 8.61 19.91
N GLU A 36 6.58 8.39 19.64
CA GLU A 36 7.44 9.41 19.01
C GLU A 36 7.43 9.39 17.48
N VAL A 37 7.24 8.21 16.89
CA VAL A 37 7.30 8.01 15.43
C VAL A 37 6.07 7.25 14.96
N GLY A 38 5.47 7.76 13.89
CA GLY A 38 4.33 7.14 13.22
C GLY A 38 2.99 7.65 13.75
N ILE A 39 1.94 6.94 13.37
CA ILE A 39 0.56 7.23 13.71
C ILE A 39 0.00 6.13 14.60
N ALA A 40 -0.93 6.48 15.49
CA ALA A 40 -1.57 5.51 16.37
C ALA A 40 -2.56 4.63 15.59
N MET A 41 -2.35 3.31 15.58
CA MET A 41 -3.31 2.36 15.01
C MET A 41 -4.61 2.36 15.84
N GLY A 42 -5.75 2.41 15.16
CA GLY A 42 -7.07 2.50 15.80
C GLY A 42 -7.54 3.93 16.12
N CYS A 43 -6.67 4.94 15.96
CA CYS A 43 -7.10 6.34 15.99
C CYS A 43 -7.83 6.69 14.68
N THR A 44 -8.91 7.45 14.79
CA THR A 44 -9.75 7.87 13.65
C THR A 44 -9.10 8.92 12.76
N ILE A 45 -8.24 9.78 13.33
CA ILE A 45 -7.54 10.85 12.61
C ILE A 45 -6.30 10.31 11.88
N SER A 46 -5.63 9.31 12.47
CA SER A 46 -4.41 8.70 11.95
C SER A 46 -4.46 8.31 10.46
N PRO A 47 -5.49 7.57 9.95
CA PRO A 47 -5.56 7.22 8.53
C PRO A 47 -5.63 8.44 7.61
N ILE A 48 -6.31 9.51 8.03
CA ILE A 48 -6.46 10.74 7.22
C ILE A 48 -5.09 11.42 7.08
N LEU A 49 -4.37 11.58 8.19
CA LEU A 49 -3.03 12.16 8.18
C LEU A 49 -2.05 11.33 7.36
N PHE A 50 -2.14 10.00 7.46
CA PHE A 50 -1.31 9.10 6.67
C PHE A 50 -1.57 9.28 5.16
N VAL A 51 -2.84 9.31 4.75
CA VAL A 51 -3.22 9.53 3.35
C VAL A 51 -2.75 10.91 2.87
N MET A 52 -2.89 11.96 3.67
CA MET A 52 -2.40 13.30 3.33
C MET A 52 -0.87 13.32 3.13
N ALA A 53 -0.12 12.70 4.05
CA ALA A 53 1.33 12.63 3.95
C ALA A 53 1.77 11.82 2.71
N MET A 54 1.15 10.67 2.47
CA MET A 54 1.42 9.85 1.29
C MET A 54 1.09 10.58 -0.01
N GLU A 55 -0.01 11.33 -0.08
CA GLU A 55 -0.37 12.12 -1.26
C GLU A 55 0.71 13.16 -1.59
N VAL A 56 1.24 13.87 -0.59
CA VAL A 56 2.34 14.82 -0.78
C VAL A 56 3.58 14.13 -1.34
N ILE A 57 3.93 12.95 -0.81
CA ILE A 57 5.09 12.17 -1.26
C ILE A 57 4.89 11.69 -2.71
N LEU A 58 3.72 11.15 -3.04
CA LEU A 58 3.40 10.63 -4.36
C LEU A 58 3.40 11.76 -5.41
N LYS A 59 2.82 12.92 -5.08
CA LYS A 59 2.85 14.12 -5.94
C LYS A 59 4.27 14.62 -6.19
N ALA A 60 5.13 14.59 -5.17
CA ALA A 60 6.54 14.95 -5.31
C ALA A 60 7.37 13.95 -6.15
N ALA A 61 6.86 12.73 -6.33
CA ALA A 61 7.47 11.70 -7.18
C ALA A 61 6.91 11.70 -8.61
N GLU A 62 5.63 12.04 -8.79
CA GLU A 62 4.86 11.94 -10.04
C GLU A 62 5.55 12.63 -11.22
N GLY A 63 6.27 13.74 -10.99
CA GLY A 63 7.04 14.43 -12.04
C GLY A 63 8.17 13.63 -12.70
N SER A 64 8.46 12.40 -12.24
CA SER A 64 9.55 11.57 -12.76
C SER A 64 9.16 10.73 -14.00
N ALA A 65 7.86 10.56 -14.27
CA ALA A 65 7.34 9.83 -15.42
C ALA A 65 6.03 10.43 -15.93
N GLY A 66 5.76 10.28 -17.24
CA GLY A 66 4.46 10.65 -17.81
C GLY A 66 3.39 9.57 -17.57
N PRO A 67 2.14 9.83 -17.96
CA PRO A 67 1.09 8.82 -17.98
C PRO A 67 1.50 7.59 -18.79
N ALA A 68 1.32 6.41 -18.21
CA ALA A 68 1.61 5.16 -18.90
C ALA A 68 0.53 4.88 -19.95
N ASN A 69 0.94 4.60 -21.18
CA ASN A 69 0.04 4.14 -22.22
C ASN A 69 -0.12 2.61 -22.13
N LEU A 70 -1.35 2.15 -21.88
CA LEU A 70 -1.68 0.72 -21.80
C LEU A 70 -2.15 0.13 -23.14
N GLY A 71 -2.18 0.95 -24.20
CA GLY A 71 -2.76 0.61 -25.49
C GLY A 71 -4.28 0.83 -25.53
N GLY A 72 -4.86 0.77 -26.73
CA GLY A 72 -6.31 0.87 -26.92
C GLY A 72 -6.93 2.21 -26.48
N GLY A 73 -6.15 3.30 -26.48
CA GLY A 73 -6.60 4.61 -26.00
C GLY A 73 -6.65 4.74 -24.47
N CYS A 74 -6.22 3.72 -23.73
CA CYS A 74 -6.18 3.73 -22.27
C CYS A 74 -4.83 4.27 -21.77
N SER A 75 -4.88 5.29 -20.91
CA SER A 75 -3.72 5.80 -20.20
C SER A 75 -3.98 5.82 -18.70
N MET A 76 -2.95 5.51 -17.93
CA MET A 76 -3.01 5.48 -16.47
C MET A 76 -1.97 6.42 -15.87
N PRO A 77 -2.25 7.05 -14.72
CA PRO A 77 -1.25 7.79 -13.98
C PRO A 77 -0.10 6.86 -13.58
N PRO A 78 1.15 7.36 -13.55
CA PRO A 78 2.32 6.53 -13.32
C PRO A 78 2.43 6.01 -11.88
N LEU A 79 1.73 6.66 -10.94
CA LEU A 79 1.67 6.29 -9.54
C LEU A 79 0.23 6.08 -9.11
N LYS A 80 0.01 5.01 -8.36
CA LYS A 80 -1.24 4.71 -7.67
C LYS A 80 -0.89 4.18 -6.30
N ALA A 81 -1.67 4.50 -5.28
CA ALA A 81 -1.44 3.95 -3.96
C ALA A 81 -2.76 3.59 -3.27
N PHE A 82 -2.67 2.61 -2.39
CA PHE A 82 -3.69 2.27 -1.42
C PHE A 82 -2.99 2.09 -0.08
N MET A 83 -3.17 3.08 0.82
CA MET A 83 -2.39 3.15 2.06
C MET A 83 -0.88 3.03 1.77
N ASP A 84 -0.19 2.05 2.35
CA ASP A 84 1.25 1.80 2.17
C ASP A 84 1.58 1.07 0.87
N ASP A 85 0.61 0.40 0.23
CA ASP A 85 0.80 -0.27 -1.04
C ASP A 85 0.86 0.75 -2.19
N THR A 86 2.04 0.89 -2.80
CA THR A 86 2.25 1.77 -3.96
C THR A 86 2.48 0.94 -5.23
N THR A 87 1.80 1.30 -6.31
CA THR A 87 1.93 0.71 -7.65
C THR A 87 2.52 1.74 -8.59
N ILE A 88 3.59 1.35 -9.29
CA ILE A 88 4.23 2.14 -10.35
C ILE A 88 3.87 1.51 -11.69
N ILE A 89 3.37 2.30 -12.63
CA ILE A 89 3.08 1.87 -14.00
C ILE A 89 3.77 2.85 -14.94
N CYS A 90 4.72 2.39 -15.74
CA CYS A 90 5.40 3.24 -16.72
C CYS A 90 5.50 2.51 -18.06
N SER A 91 5.62 3.27 -19.15
CA SER A 91 5.76 2.70 -20.50
C SER A 91 7.21 2.29 -20.81
N LYS A 92 8.19 2.83 -20.09
CA LYS A 92 9.61 2.56 -20.30
C LYS A 92 10.31 2.13 -19.01
N GLU A 93 11.29 1.24 -19.16
CA GLU A 93 12.14 0.77 -18.05
C GLU A 93 12.87 1.92 -17.35
N GLU A 94 13.44 2.84 -18.11
CA GLU A 94 14.19 4.00 -17.57
C GLU A 94 13.32 4.91 -16.71
N GLU A 95 12.06 5.10 -17.10
CA GLU A 95 11.08 5.89 -16.34
C GLU A 95 10.78 5.23 -14.99
N THR A 96 10.57 3.90 -14.99
CA THR A 96 10.38 3.12 -13.76
C THR A 96 11.60 3.22 -12.84
N ARG A 97 12.83 3.11 -13.38
CA ARG A 97 14.06 3.24 -12.58
C ARG A 97 14.20 4.62 -11.95
N ARG A 98 13.92 5.68 -12.71
CA ARG A 98 13.94 7.06 -12.22
C ARG A 98 12.89 7.30 -11.14
N MET A 99 11.68 6.80 -11.35
CA MET A 99 10.58 6.87 -10.38
C MET A 99 10.94 6.17 -9.07
N LEU A 100 11.49 4.95 -9.14
CA LEU A 100 11.92 4.21 -7.96
C LEU A 100 13.02 4.94 -7.19
N ALA A 101 14.03 5.48 -7.87
CA ALA A 101 15.09 6.25 -7.23
C ALA A 101 14.56 7.53 -6.56
N ARG A 102 13.61 8.22 -7.21
CA ARG A 102 12.96 9.40 -6.64
C ARG A 102 12.15 9.04 -5.39
N LEU A 103 11.36 7.98 -5.45
CA LEU A 103 10.59 7.49 -4.31
C LEU A 103 11.50 7.07 -3.16
N ASP A 104 12.59 6.36 -3.43
CA ASP A 104 13.54 5.94 -2.38
C ASP A 104 14.16 7.13 -1.64
N THR A 105 14.49 8.19 -2.37
CA THR A 105 14.97 9.47 -1.80
C THR A 105 13.91 10.11 -0.91
N LEU A 106 12.67 10.21 -1.38
CA LEU A 106 11.56 10.82 -0.65
C LEU A 106 11.19 10.01 0.59
N MET A 107 11.12 8.68 0.49
CA MET A 107 10.83 7.80 1.62
C MET A 107 11.90 7.90 2.69
N THR A 108 13.17 7.91 2.28
CA THR A 108 14.29 8.13 3.21
C THR A 108 14.18 9.47 3.94
N TRP A 109 13.85 10.55 3.21
CA TRP A 109 13.61 11.87 3.80
C TRP A 109 12.45 11.86 4.82
N CYS A 110 11.38 11.14 4.50
CA CYS A 110 10.23 10.94 5.40
C CYS A 110 10.50 9.94 6.53
N ARG A 111 11.72 9.40 6.67
CA ARG A 111 12.09 8.35 7.64
C ARG A 111 11.26 7.06 7.48
N MET A 112 10.76 6.79 6.28
CA MET A 112 10.08 5.56 5.91
C MET A 112 10.97 4.68 5.06
N LYS A 113 10.64 3.38 4.96
CA LYS A 113 11.43 2.41 4.20
C LYS A 113 10.53 1.49 3.41
N PHE A 114 10.85 1.28 2.14
CA PHE A 114 10.25 0.20 1.37
C PHE A 114 10.68 -1.16 1.91
N LYS A 115 9.87 -2.18 1.65
CA LYS A 115 10.20 -3.57 1.95
C LYS A 115 10.34 -4.36 0.64
N PRO A 116 11.52 -4.35 0.00
CA PRO A 116 11.76 -4.97 -1.32
C PRO A 116 11.28 -6.42 -1.41
N LYS A 117 11.47 -7.21 -0.35
CA LYS A 117 10.99 -8.61 -0.26
C LYS A 117 9.47 -8.77 -0.37
N LYS A 118 8.69 -7.74 -0.03
CA LYS A 118 7.23 -7.71 -0.19
C LYS A 118 6.77 -7.05 -1.49
N SER A 119 7.67 -6.39 -2.20
CA SER A 119 7.37 -5.76 -3.49
C SER A 119 7.52 -6.77 -4.63
N ARG A 120 6.83 -6.54 -5.75
CA ARG A 120 7.08 -7.27 -7.00
C ARG A 120 7.18 -6.34 -8.19
N SER A 121 7.92 -6.79 -9.20
CA SER A 121 7.96 -6.14 -10.50
C SER A 121 7.49 -7.07 -11.61
N LEU A 122 6.90 -6.46 -12.63
CA LEU A 122 6.49 -7.12 -13.86
C LEU A 122 6.87 -6.22 -15.04
N SER A 123 7.55 -6.79 -16.02
CA SER A 123 7.95 -6.11 -17.26
C SER A 123 7.31 -6.84 -18.43
N ILE A 124 6.67 -6.10 -19.33
CA ILE A 124 5.99 -6.65 -20.50
C ILE A 124 6.55 -5.99 -21.76
N ARG A 125 7.01 -6.79 -22.71
CA ARG A 125 7.51 -6.33 -24.02
C ARG A 125 6.81 -7.12 -25.12
N LYS A 126 6.13 -6.42 -26.04
CA LYS A 126 5.39 -7.04 -27.16
C LYS A 126 4.43 -8.16 -26.72
N GLY A 127 3.71 -7.93 -25.60
CA GLY A 127 2.73 -8.88 -25.07
C GLY A 127 3.31 -10.10 -24.35
N LYS A 128 4.64 -10.17 -24.15
CA LYS A 128 5.31 -11.23 -23.41
C LYS A 128 5.99 -10.68 -22.17
N ILE A 129 6.08 -11.50 -21.13
CA ILE A 129 6.83 -11.16 -19.92
C ILE A 129 8.33 -11.12 -20.26
N GLU A 130 8.99 -10.06 -19.84
CA GLU A 130 10.42 -9.82 -20.03
C GLU A 130 11.16 -10.04 -18.70
N GLU A 131 11.61 -11.28 -18.46
CA GLU A 131 12.26 -11.67 -17.19
C GLU A 131 13.63 -11.02 -16.96
N ALA A 132 14.31 -10.60 -18.04
CA ALA A 132 15.62 -9.98 -17.93
C ALA A 132 15.58 -8.59 -17.28
N VAL A 133 14.43 -7.90 -17.35
CA VAL A 133 14.26 -6.57 -16.80
C VAL A 133 13.91 -6.64 -15.32
N THR A 134 14.88 -6.26 -14.49
CA THR A 134 14.76 -6.27 -13.02
C THR A 134 14.96 -4.88 -12.43
N PHE A 135 14.27 -4.60 -11.33
CA PHE A 135 14.30 -3.30 -10.66
C PHE A 135 14.89 -3.40 -9.25
N ARG A 136 15.34 -2.27 -8.72
CA ARG A 136 15.90 -2.14 -7.38
C ARG A 136 15.25 -0.98 -6.63
N VAL A 137 15.13 -1.13 -5.32
CA VAL A 137 14.71 -0.08 -4.39
C VAL A 137 15.37 -0.35 -3.03
N ALA A 138 15.77 0.70 -2.30
CA ALA A 138 16.53 0.57 -1.06
C ALA A 138 17.74 -0.37 -1.21
N GLU A 139 18.48 -0.19 -2.31
CA GLU A 139 19.68 -0.97 -2.72
C GLU A 139 19.47 -2.48 -2.93
N GLN A 140 18.23 -2.97 -2.81
CA GLN A 140 17.88 -4.38 -2.96
C GLN A 140 17.12 -4.63 -4.26
N GLN A 141 17.29 -5.81 -4.84
CA GLN A 141 16.51 -6.25 -5.99
C GLN A 141 15.07 -6.58 -5.57
N ILE A 142 14.12 -6.12 -6.39
CA ILE A 142 12.71 -6.46 -6.25
C ILE A 142 12.48 -7.80 -6.99
N PRO A 143 11.92 -8.83 -6.33
CA PRO A 143 11.59 -10.09 -6.99
C PRO A 143 10.58 -9.90 -8.13
N THR A 144 10.72 -10.67 -9.21
CA THR A 144 9.73 -10.64 -10.30
C THR A 144 8.47 -11.42 -9.89
N VAL A 145 7.32 -11.05 -10.47
CA VAL A 145 6.06 -11.80 -10.27
C VAL A 145 6.21 -13.27 -10.68
N SER A 146 7.07 -13.56 -11.66
CA SER A 146 7.35 -14.92 -12.12
C SER A 146 8.19 -15.74 -11.15
N GLN A 147 9.09 -15.10 -10.42
CA GLN A 147 9.85 -15.74 -9.34
C GLN A 147 8.96 -15.99 -8.12
N GLU A 148 8.21 -14.96 -7.73
CA GLU A 148 7.35 -15.00 -6.55
C GLU A 148 6.02 -14.30 -6.86
N PRO A 149 4.91 -15.06 -7.00
CA PRO A 149 3.57 -14.47 -7.14
C PRO A 149 3.25 -13.52 -5.98
N VAL A 150 2.35 -12.56 -6.22
CA VAL A 150 1.94 -11.58 -5.21
C VAL A 150 0.43 -11.45 -5.11
N LYS A 151 -0.05 -11.32 -3.88
CA LYS A 151 -1.42 -10.94 -3.59
C LYS A 151 -1.47 -9.43 -3.34
N SER A 152 -2.21 -8.71 -4.17
CA SER A 152 -2.43 -7.26 -4.04
C SER A 152 -3.92 -6.97 -4.01
N LEU A 153 -4.39 -6.25 -2.98
CA LEU A 153 -5.80 -5.94 -2.72
C LEU A 153 -6.73 -7.15 -2.86
N GLY A 154 -6.33 -8.29 -2.29
CA GLY A 154 -7.12 -9.53 -2.30
C GLY A 154 -6.93 -10.40 -3.55
N ARG A 155 -6.28 -9.91 -4.60
CA ARG A 155 -6.11 -10.63 -5.88
C ARG A 155 -4.69 -11.16 -6.07
N TRP A 156 -4.57 -12.40 -6.52
CA TRP A 156 -3.29 -12.99 -6.92
C TRP A 156 -2.88 -12.55 -8.33
N TYR A 157 -1.61 -12.24 -8.47
CA TYR A 157 -0.94 -11.97 -9.73
C TYR A 157 0.25 -12.94 -9.85
N ASP A 158 0.28 -13.66 -10.96
CA ASP A 158 1.34 -14.60 -11.33
C ASP A 158 1.78 -14.37 -12.79
N SER A 159 2.80 -15.11 -13.22
CA SER A 159 3.34 -15.02 -14.58
C SER A 159 2.40 -15.50 -15.68
N SER A 160 1.28 -16.16 -15.34
CA SER A 160 0.32 -16.57 -16.36
C SER A 160 -0.40 -15.37 -16.94
N MET A 161 -0.58 -14.30 -16.15
CA MET A 161 -1.38 -13.11 -16.50
C MET A 161 -2.79 -13.46 -17.01
N LYS A 162 -3.29 -14.65 -16.68
CA LYS A 162 -4.60 -15.14 -17.08
C LYS A 162 -5.61 -14.90 -15.97
N ASP A 163 -6.82 -14.59 -16.38
CA ASP A 163 -7.93 -14.35 -15.46
C ASP A 163 -8.81 -15.57 -15.22
N THR A 164 -8.41 -16.73 -15.73
CA THR A 164 -9.25 -17.94 -15.79
C THR A 164 -9.59 -18.53 -14.44
N ARG A 165 -8.77 -18.27 -13.40
CA ARG A 165 -8.99 -18.82 -12.05
C ARG A 165 -9.85 -17.91 -11.16
N ARG A 166 -10.14 -16.69 -11.60
CA ARG A 166 -10.83 -15.68 -10.79
C ARG A 166 -12.17 -16.13 -10.23
N GLY A 167 -13.01 -16.74 -11.08
CA GLY A 167 -14.35 -17.14 -10.67
C GLY A 167 -14.27 -18.14 -9.53
N VAL A 168 -13.36 -19.10 -9.65
CA VAL A 168 -13.11 -20.13 -8.62
C VAL A 168 -12.58 -19.49 -7.34
N GLU A 169 -11.58 -18.61 -7.44
CA GLU A 169 -11.00 -17.92 -6.28
C GLU A 169 -12.01 -17.04 -5.55
N THR A 170 -12.86 -16.32 -6.29
CA THR A 170 -13.90 -15.45 -5.73
C THR A 170 -14.95 -16.26 -4.98
N VAL A 171 -15.41 -17.37 -5.57
CA VAL A 171 -16.37 -18.28 -4.93
C VAL A 171 -15.77 -18.90 -3.67
N GLN A 172 -14.52 -19.35 -3.73
CA GLN A 172 -13.83 -19.92 -2.58
C GLN A 172 -13.68 -18.89 -1.45
N PHE A 173 -13.20 -17.68 -1.77
CA PHE A 173 -13.02 -16.61 -0.80
C PHE A 173 -14.35 -16.20 -0.15
N ALA A 174 -15.42 -16.08 -0.92
CA ALA A 174 -16.75 -15.79 -0.40
C ALA A 174 -17.24 -16.90 0.54
N SER A 175 -17.06 -18.17 0.16
CA SER A 175 -17.44 -19.32 0.98
C SER A 175 -16.67 -19.36 2.31
N GLU A 176 -15.35 -19.19 2.26
CA GLU A 176 -14.50 -19.12 3.46
C GLU A 176 -14.87 -17.94 4.37
N GLY A 177 -15.14 -16.77 3.79
CA GLY A 177 -15.60 -15.59 4.52
C GLY A 177 -16.94 -15.81 5.21
N LEU A 178 -17.93 -16.37 4.51
CA LEU A 178 -19.22 -16.73 5.08
C LEU A 178 -19.10 -17.75 6.20
N LEU A 179 -18.24 -18.76 6.05
CA LEU A 179 -17.96 -19.74 7.11
C LEU A 179 -17.30 -19.08 8.33
N ALA A 180 -16.39 -18.14 8.13
CA ALA A 180 -15.75 -17.39 9.22
C ALA A 180 -16.77 -16.52 9.97
N ILE A 181 -17.65 -15.81 9.25
CA ILE A 181 -18.77 -15.04 9.84
C ILE A 181 -19.74 -15.97 10.57
N ASN A 182 -20.01 -17.16 10.04
CA ASN A 182 -20.87 -18.10 10.74
C ASN A 182 -20.22 -18.61 12.04
N LYS A 183 -18.90 -18.82 12.06
CA LYS A 183 -18.16 -19.28 13.24
C LYS A 183 -17.85 -18.20 14.26
N CYS A 184 -17.95 -16.92 13.91
CA CYS A 184 -17.63 -15.85 14.87
C CYS A 184 -18.69 -15.74 15.98
N GLY A 185 -18.25 -15.39 17.19
CA GLY A 185 -19.08 -15.39 18.41
C GLY A 185 -20.03 -14.20 18.56
N ILE A 186 -20.16 -13.35 17.54
CA ILE A 186 -21.10 -12.21 17.57
C ILE A 186 -22.54 -12.69 17.38
N GLN A 187 -23.51 -11.95 17.94
CA GLN A 187 -24.92 -12.29 17.80
C GLN A 187 -25.35 -12.24 16.33
N GLY A 188 -26.31 -13.10 15.94
CA GLY A 188 -26.76 -13.23 14.55
C GLY A 188 -27.14 -11.92 13.87
N LYS A 189 -27.82 -11.00 14.59
CA LYS A 189 -28.17 -9.67 14.08
C LYS A 189 -26.97 -8.81 13.67
N PHE A 190 -25.81 -9.00 14.31
CA PHE A 190 -24.58 -8.29 13.99
C PHE A 190 -23.79 -8.94 12.86
N LYS A 191 -23.99 -10.24 12.60
CA LYS A 191 -23.36 -10.95 11.47
C LYS A 191 -23.80 -10.41 10.12
N VAL A 192 -25.04 -9.90 10.03
CA VAL A 192 -25.57 -9.27 8.81
C VAL A 192 -24.75 -8.04 8.40
N TRP A 193 -24.16 -7.32 9.37
CA TRP A 193 -23.30 -6.16 9.11
C TRP A 193 -21.88 -6.53 8.65
N CYS A 194 -21.52 -7.82 8.70
CA CYS A 194 -20.24 -8.33 8.19
C CYS A 194 -20.33 -8.80 6.73
N LEU A 195 -21.54 -8.89 6.17
CA LEU A 195 -21.82 -9.21 4.77
C LEU A 195 -21.77 -7.95 3.91
#